data_AF-A0A7C7WKK4-F1
#
_entry.id   AF-A0A7C7WKK4-F1
#
_cell.length_a   1.000
_cell.length_b   1.000
_cell.length_c   1.000
_cell.angle_alpha   90.00
_cell.angle_beta   90.00
_cell.angle_gamma   90.00
#
_symmetry.space_group_name_H-M   'P 1'
#
loop_
_entity.id
_entity.type
_entity.pdbx_description
1 polymer ?
#
loop_
_entity_poly.entity_id
_entity_poly.type
_entity_poly.pdbx_seq_one_letter_code
_entity_poly.pdbx_strand_id
1 'polypeptide(L)'
;MLGFSLIAGLTAAGAPAVAGPTLDGVRAKGFVRCGVSEGLPGFSSPDAKGHWKGIDVDFCRAVAAAILGDPMKVKFVPLTAKQRFTALQSGELDLLSRNTTWTLTRDTRLGLNFAGVTYYDGQGFMVRKDLGVKSAAELDGATLCINSGTTTELNAADYFRSNGMKYTPVTFEKSDEVVAAYDPSNGVELWTHEWDEQFQETMGGDGPRATPTWDDGRLFALGAGGELRSLTADTGRLLWRTNILEDAGAGNLAWAMSASPLVVDNMVIVLPGGRAGRSVVAYDADTGDTLWTTLDDVAGYTAPMLVELAGVRQILVVTAARAAGLRVDDGTLLWDYPWVVSNVPNMAQPIVVGPNRLFISASYGQGSAMVEVTGTGDGLAAREVWRTNRMKNKFSSSVLHEGFIYGLDDNILACMDAETGELVWKGGRYGYGQLLFAAGHLVVLTERGEIALVRATPDGHEEVDRFTAIDGKTWNVPTIADGTLFVRNTTEMAAFDIRP
;
A
#
# COMPACT_ATOMS: atom_id res chain seq x y z
N MET A 1 -8.38 20.97 -90.65
CA MET A 1 -7.89 19.58 -90.73
C MET A 1 -6.48 19.56 -90.16
N LEU A 2 -6.19 18.57 -89.30
CA LEU A 2 -4.86 18.18 -88.75
C LEU A 2 -4.31 19.11 -87.65
N GLY A 3 -3.90 18.65 -86.46
CA GLY A 3 -3.82 17.31 -85.89
C GLY A 3 -3.51 17.40 -84.38
N PHE A 4 -4.06 16.46 -83.61
CA PHE A 4 -3.75 16.27 -82.19
C PHE A 4 -2.34 15.69 -82.03
N SER A 5 -1.47 16.32 -81.23
CA SER A 5 -0.26 15.69 -80.71
C SER A 5 -0.43 15.40 -79.22
N LEU A 6 -0.42 14.10 -78.90
CA LEU A 6 -0.31 13.54 -77.55
C LEU A 6 1.10 13.84 -77.01
N ILE A 7 1.20 14.49 -75.86
CA ILE A 7 2.43 14.49 -75.04
C ILE A 7 2.20 13.49 -73.91
N ALA A 8 2.94 12.38 -73.95
CA ALA A 8 2.96 11.35 -72.91
C ALA A 8 3.61 11.92 -71.64
N GLY A 9 2.85 11.95 -70.55
CA GLY A 9 3.40 12.24 -69.22
C GLY A 9 4.27 11.07 -68.76
N LEU A 10 5.55 11.33 -68.48
CA LEU A 10 6.41 10.41 -67.74
C LEU A 10 5.79 10.17 -66.35
N THR A 11 5.23 8.99 -66.14
CA THR A 11 5.01 8.46 -64.79
C THR A 11 6.37 8.08 -64.23
N ALA A 12 6.89 8.89 -63.31
CA ALA A 12 7.99 8.46 -62.46
C ALA A 12 7.50 7.30 -61.60
N ALA A 13 7.80 6.06 -62.01
CA ALA A 13 7.65 4.90 -61.15
C ALA A 13 8.63 5.06 -59.99
N GLY A 14 8.11 5.43 -58.82
CA GLY A 14 8.89 5.40 -57.57
C GLY A 14 9.43 3.99 -57.36
N ALA A 15 10.71 3.88 -56.99
CA ALA A 15 11.31 2.60 -56.63
C ALA A 15 10.45 1.91 -55.55
N PRO A 16 10.28 0.57 -55.59
CA PRO A 16 9.57 -0.14 -54.54
C PRO A 16 10.26 0.14 -53.21
N ALA A 17 9.48 0.63 -52.23
CA ALA A 17 9.95 0.78 -50.87
C ALA A 17 10.39 -0.60 -50.37
N VAL A 18 11.68 -0.76 -50.08
CA VAL A 18 12.18 -1.98 -49.44
C VAL A 18 11.66 -1.96 -48.01
N ALA A 19 10.70 -2.83 -47.72
CA ALA A 19 10.29 -3.15 -46.37
C ALA A 19 11.55 -3.58 -45.60
N GLY A 20 11.96 -2.84 -44.57
CA GLY A 20 13.12 -3.22 -43.77
C GLY A 20 12.92 -4.55 -43.03
N PRO A 21 13.99 -5.20 -42.54
CA PRO A 21 13.93 -6.50 -41.86
C PRO A 21 12.89 -6.59 -40.73
N THR A 22 12.62 -5.47 -40.03
CA THR A 22 11.59 -5.38 -38.99
C THR A 22 10.18 -5.61 -39.52
N LEU A 23 9.84 -5.02 -40.67
CA LEU A 23 8.50 -5.14 -41.28
C LEU A 23 8.26 -6.56 -41.79
N ASP A 24 9.27 -7.17 -42.42
CA ASP A 24 9.21 -8.57 -42.84
C ASP A 24 9.05 -9.50 -41.63
N GLY A 25 9.79 -9.24 -40.55
CA GLY A 25 9.66 -9.96 -39.30
C GLY A 25 8.27 -9.84 -38.66
N VAL A 26 7.64 -8.65 -38.68
CA VAL A 26 6.26 -8.43 -38.21
C VAL A 26 5.25 -9.19 -39.06
N ARG A 27 5.38 -9.15 -40.40
CA ARG A 27 4.50 -9.89 -41.31
C ARG A 27 4.61 -11.40 -41.12
N ALA A 28 5.83 -11.91 -40.98
CA ALA A 28 6.08 -13.34 -40.78
C ALA A 28 5.47 -13.86 -39.47
N LYS A 29 5.56 -13.09 -38.37
CA LYS A 29 5.00 -13.50 -37.06
C LYS A 29 3.52 -13.17 -36.90
N GLY A 30 2.97 -12.26 -37.70
CA GLY A 30 1.55 -11.93 -37.70
C GLY A 30 1.08 -11.04 -36.55
N PHE A 31 1.98 -10.36 -35.82
CA PHE A 31 1.66 -9.36 -34.80
C PHE A 31 2.81 -8.37 -34.61
N VAL A 32 2.53 -7.20 -34.06
CA VAL A 32 3.54 -6.19 -33.65
C VAL A 32 3.89 -6.38 -32.18
N ARG A 33 5.17 -6.52 -31.83
CA ARG A 33 5.65 -6.39 -30.44
C ARG A 33 5.91 -4.92 -30.17
N CYS A 34 5.03 -4.30 -29.40
CA CYS A 34 5.10 -2.88 -29.10
C CYS A 34 5.51 -2.68 -27.64
N GLY A 35 6.66 -2.04 -27.42
CA GLY A 35 7.07 -1.61 -26.09
C GLY A 35 6.25 -0.39 -25.65
N VAL A 36 5.71 -0.42 -24.43
CA VAL A 36 4.91 0.65 -23.81
C VAL A 36 5.38 0.92 -22.38
N SER A 37 4.77 1.90 -21.70
CA SER A 37 5.07 2.16 -20.28
C SER A 37 4.32 1.22 -19.35
N GLU A 38 4.84 1.03 -18.14
CA GLU A 38 4.33 0.07 -17.15
C GLU A 38 3.01 0.49 -16.49
N GLY A 39 2.49 1.68 -16.81
CA GLY A 39 1.24 2.14 -16.21
C GLY A 39 1.12 3.64 -16.11
N LEU A 40 1.53 4.40 -17.13
CA LEU A 40 1.37 5.86 -17.13
C LEU A 40 -0.05 6.24 -17.59
N PRO A 41 -0.91 6.80 -16.72
CA PRO A 41 -2.28 7.12 -17.08
C PRO A 41 -2.36 8.06 -18.29
N GLY A 42 -3.28 7.76 -19.21
CA GLY A 42 -3.43 8.48 -20.48
C GLY A 42 -2.46 8.04 -21.60
N PHE A 43 -1.34 7.40 -21.26
CA PHE A 43 -0.33 6.94 -22.20
C PHE A 43 -0.42 5.44 -22.46
N SER A 44 -0.23 4.63 -21.42
CA SER A 44 -0.37 3.18 -21.50
C SER A 44 -0.55 2.60 -20.11
N SER A 45 -1.75 2.10 -19.85
CA SER A 45 -2.08 1.36 -18.62
C SER A 45 -3.02 0.20 -18.97
N PRO A 46 -2.84 -0.99 -18.38
CA PRO A 46 -3.83 -2.05 -18.44
C PRO A 46 -5.03 -1.71 -17.54
N ASP A 47 -6.24 -2.08 -17.96
CA ASP A 47 -7.38 -2.11 -17.03
C ASP A 47 -7.37 -3.40 -16.19
N ALA A 48 -8.30 -3.50 -15.24
CA ALA A 48 -8.43 -4.66 -14.34
C ALA A 48 -8.64 -6.02 -15.05
N LYS A 49 -8.90 -6.03 -16.36
CA LYS A 49 -9.02 -7.24 -17.18
C LYS A 49 -7.80 -7.47 -18.08
N GLY A 50 -6.74 -6.68 -17.90
CA GLY A 50 -5.51 -6.72 -18.70
C GLY A 50 -5.63 -6.03 -20.06
N HIS A 51 -6.71 -5.29 -20.33
CA HIS A 51 -6.82 -4.56 -21.60
C HIS A 51 -6.08 -3.23 -21.54
N TRP A 52 -5.05 -3.12 -22.38
CA TRP A 52 -4.26 -1.90 -22.52
C TRP A 52 -5.05 -0.75 -23.13
N LYS A 53 -4.89 0.46 -22.57
CA LYS A 53 -5.50 1.72 -23.04
C LYS A 53 -4.50 2.89 -22.95
N GLY A 54 -4.69 3.90 -23.80
CA GLY A 54 -3.92 5.15 -23.81
C GLY A 54 -3.31 5.46 -25.18
N ILE A 55 -2.75 6.66 -25.35
CA ILE A 55 -2.28 7.14 -26.65
C ILE A 55 -1.15 6.26 -27.23
N ASP A 56 -0.24 5.77 -26.40
CA ASP A 56 0.87 4.92 -26.85
C ASP A 56 0.36 3.56 -27.31
N VAL A 57 -0.64 3.02 -26.60
CA VAL A 57 -1.34 1.77 -26.94
C VAL A 57 -2.07 1.90 -28.27
N ASP A 58 -2.82 2.98 -28.44
CA ASP A 58 -3.61 3.23 -29.64
C ASP A 58 -2.71 3.48 -30.86
N PHE A 59 -1.54 4.10 -30.67
CA PHE A 59 -0.54 4.20 -31.72
C PHE A 59 -0.02 2.81 -32.16
N CYS A 60 0.30 1.92 -31.22
CA CYS A 60 0.69 0.55 -31.56
C CYS A 60 -0.42 -0.20 -32.34
N ARG A 61 -1.68 -0.03 -31.92
CA ARG A 61 -2.85 -0.62 -32.61
C ARG A 61 -3.01 -0.07 -34.02
N ALA A 62 -2.80 1.24 -34.21
CA ALA A 62 -2.85 1.87 -35.53
C ALA A 62 -1.77 1.30 -36.46
N VAL A 63 -0.56 1.08 -35.95
CA VAL A 63 0.53 0.44 -36.71
C VAL A 63 0.18 -1.02 -37.05
N ALA A 64 -0.38 -1.79 -36.11
CA ALA A 64 -0.84 -3.16 -36.36
C ALA A 64 -1.95 -3.21 -37.42
N ALA A 65 -2.94 -2.30 -37.35
CA ALA A 65 -3.98 -2.18 -38.36
C ALA A 65 -3.41 -1.86 -39.74
N ALA A 66 -2.44 -0.93 -39.82
CA ALA A 66 -1.82 -0.54 -41.09
C ALA A 66 -0.99 -1.65 -41.73
N ILE A 67 -0.29 -2.47 -40.93
CA ILE A 67 0.62 -3.51 -41.43
C ILE A 67 -0.11 -4.84 -41.68
N LEU A 68 -1.05 -5.21 -40.79
CA LEU A 68 -1.63 -6.55 -40.70
C LEU A 68 -3.16 -6.59 -40.93
N GLY A 69 -3.78 -5.42 -41.13
CA GLY A 69 -5.23 -5.28 -41.35
C GLY A 69 -6.08 -5.47 -40.08
N ASP A 70 -5.46 -5.57 -38.90
CA ASP A 70 -6.16 -5.84 -37.64
C ASP A 70 -5.47 -5.13 -36.46
N PRO A 71 -6.16 -4.18 -35.78
CA PRO A 71 -5.59 -3.45 -34.65
C PRO A 71 -5.31 -4.34 -33.43
N MET A 72 -5.92 -5.52 -33.34
CA MET A 72 -5.74 -6.44 -32.22
C MET A 72 -4.49 -7.31 -32.35
N LYS A 73 -3.80 -7.27 -33.50
CA LYS A 73 -2.54 -8.00 -33.72
C LYS A 73 -1.33 -7.26 -33.13
N VAL A 74 -1.41 -6.97 -31.85
CA VAL A 74 -0.37 -6.32 -31.06
C VAL A 74 -0.12 -7.08 -29.77
N LYS A 75 1.15 -7.25 -29.40
CA LYS A 75 1.58 -7.69 -28.08
C LYS A 75 2.28 -6.54 -27.39
N PHE A 76 1.72 -6.09 -26.27
CA PHE A 76 2.31 -5.03 -25.47
C PHE A 76 3.40 -5.59 -24.56
N VAL A 77 4.55 -4.93 -24.55
CA VAL A 77 5.67 -5.25 -23.67
C VAL A 77 5.88 -4.05 -22.73
N PRO A 78 5.46 -4.15 -21.46
CA PRO A 78 5.67 -3.07 -20.50
C PRO A 78 7.16 -3.01 -20.12
N LEU A 79 7.73 -1.81 -20.13
CA LEU A 79 9.16 -1.58 -19.90
C LEU A 79 9.38 -0.37 -19.02
N THR A 80 10.41 -0.38 -18.17
CA THR A 80 10.86 0.80 -17.42
C THR A 80 11.47 1.85 -18.37
N ALA A 81 11.73 3.06 -17.86
CA ALA A 81 12.53 4.02 -18.61
C ALA A 81 13.91 3.44 -18.97
N LYS A 82 14.64 2.84 -18.03
CA LYS A 82 16.00 2.36 -18.29
C LYS A 82 16.06 1.25 -19.34
N GLN A 83 15.13 0.29 -19.31
CA GLN A 83 15.16 -0.90 -20.16
C GLN A 83 14.82 -0.63 -21.63
N ARG A 84 13.98 0.38 -21.89
CA ARG A 84 13.27 0.53 -23.18
C ARG A 84 14.17 0.57 -24.42
N PHE A 85 15.33 1.22 -24.33
CA PHE A 85 16.22 1.36 -25.47
C PHE A 85 16.96 0.07 -25.76
N THR A 86 17.45 -0.61 -24.73
CA THR A 86 18.12 -1.91 -24.87
C THR A 86 17.18 -2.95 -25.45
N ALA A 87 15.92 -3.00 -24.99
CA ALA A 87 14.89 -3.89 -25.53
C ALA A 87 14.60 -3.61 -27.02
N LEU A 88 14.60 -2.34 -27.46
CA LEU A 88 14.44 -2.02 -28.89
C LEU A 88 15.71 -2.38 -29.69
N GLN A 89 16.90 -2.07 -29.16
CA GLN A 89 18.19 -2.36 -29.81
C GLN A 89 18.43 -3.86 -29.99
N SER A 90 17.99 -4.69 -29.03
CA SER A 90 18.14 -6.15 -29.08
C SER A 90 17.18 -6.83 -30.06
N GLY A 91 16.18 -6.11 -30.59
CA GLY A 91 15.12 -6.67 -31.41
C GLY A 91 14.06 -7.45 -30.63
N GLU A 92 14.04 -7.32 -29.29
CA GLU A 92 12.95 -7.80 -28.45
C GLU A 92 11.62 -7.12 -28.84
N LEU A 93 11.71 -5.84 -29.21
CA LEU A 93 10.60 -5.02 -29.69
C LEU A 93 10.71 -4.77 -31.19
N ASP A 94 9.55 -4.60 -31.84
CA ASP A 94 9.50 -4.11 -33.23
C ASP A 94 9.30 -2.59 -33.28
N LEU A 95 8.60 -2.06 -32.28
CA LEU A 95 8.28 -0.65 -32.12
C LEU A 95 8.32 -0.30 -30.63
N LEU A 96 8.83 0.87 -30.30
CA LEU A 96 8.69 1.47 -28.98
C LEU A 96 7.74 2.67 -29.09
N SER A 97 6.55 2.56 -28.49
CA SER A 97 5.56 3.62 -28.39
C SER A 97 5.45 4.01 -26.91
N ARG A 98 6.11 5.11 -26.53
CA ARG A 98 6.26 5.51 -25.13
C ARG A 98 6.53 7.01 -25.04
N ASN A 99 6.33 7.62 -23.87
CA ASN A 99 6.72 8.98 -23.50
C ASN A 99 8.25 9.26 -23.53
N THR A 100 8.89 9.07 -24.69
CA THR A 100 10.34 9.20 -24.88
C THR A 100 10.68 10.50 -25.59
N THR A 101 11.27 11.45 -24.84
CA THR A 101 11.77 12.70 -25.43
C THR A 101 12.80 12.42 -26.52
N TRP A 102 12.56 12.96 -27.73
CA TRP A 102 13.55 12.94 -28.79
C TRP A 102 14.64 13.97 -28.48
N THR A 103 15.89 13.52 -28.34
CA THR A 103 17.05 14.40 -28.13
C THR A 103 18.12 14.09 -29.16
N LEU A 104 18.98 15.06 -29.46
CA LEU A 104 20.11 14.87 -30.38
C LEU A 104 21.00 13.70 -29.95
N THR A 105 21.27 13.55 -28.66
CA THR A 105 22.11 12.46 -28.14
C THR A 105 21.45 11.09 -28.35
N ARG A 106 20.13 10.98 -28.14
CA ARG A 106 19.40 9.72 -28.39
C ARG A 106 19.41 9.37 -29.87
N ASP A 107 19.18 10.36 -30.73
CA ASP A 107 19.11 10.19 -32.18
C ASP A 107 20.45 9.78 -32.81
N THR A 108 21.56 10.29 -32.27
CA THR A 108 22.89 10.08 -32.84
C THR A 108 23.67 8.93 -32.21
N ARG A 109 23.37 8.54 -30.96
CA ARG A 109 24.19 7.55 -30.22
C ARG A 109 23.53 6.20 -30.01
N LEU A 110 22.20 6.12 -30.01
CA LEU A 110 21.52 4.86 -29.72
C LEU A 110 21.43 3.92 -30.92
N GLY A 111 21.73 4.39 -32.13
CA GLY A 111 21.52 3.59 -33.34
C GLY A 111 20.05 3.23 -33.56
N LEU A 112 19.14 4.05 -33.03
CA LEU A 112 17.69 3.91 -33.12
C LEU A 112 17.13 5.06 -33.96
N ASN A 113 16.04 4.80 -34.68
CA ASN A 113 15.35 5.82 -35.46
C ASN A 113 14.09 6.27 -34.74
N PHE A 114 13.96 7.58 -34.52
CA PHE A 114 12.70 8.19 -34.10
C PHE A 114 11.82 8.41 -35.34
N ALA A 115 10.65 7.78 -35.36
CA ALA A 115 9.76 7.81 -36.52
C ALA A 115 8.90 9.09 -36.60
N GLY A 116 8.65 9.74 -35.46
CA GLY A 116 7.82 10.94 -35.39
C GLY A 116 7.50 11.32 -33.96
N VAL A 117 7.06 12.57 -33.79
CA VAL A 117 6.59 13.09 -32.50
C VAL A 117 5.09 12.87 -32.41
N THR A 118 4.64 12.10 -31.41
CA THR A 118 3.21 11.84 -31.18
C THR A 118 2.52 12.92 -30.35
N TYR A 119 3.27 13.63 -29.49
CA TYR A 119 2.80 14.76 -28.70
C TYR A 119 3.96 15.66 -28.25
N TYR A 120 3.66 16.91 -27.93
CA TYR A 120 4.58 17.84 -27.27
C TYR A 120 4.17 18.03 -25.82
N ASP A 121 5.14 18.12 -24.93
CA ASP A 121 4.94 18.32 -23.49
C ASP A 121 6.04 19.21 -22.90
N GLY A 122 5.82 19.69 -21.69
CA GLY A 122 6.80 20.40 -20.87
C GLY A 122 7.20 19.58 -19.65
N GLN A 123 8.07 20.18 -18.83
CA GLN A 123 8.39 19.67 -17.50
C GLN A 123 7.89 20.68 -16.47
N GLY A 124 7.14 20.19 -15.50
CA GLY A 124 6.70 20.95 -14.34
C GLY A 124 7.17 20.30 -13.05
N PHE A 125 7.20 21.09 -11.99
CA PHE A 125 7.39 20.59 -10.63
C PHE A 125 6.02 20.57 -9.95
N MET A 126 5.61 19.40 -9.49
CA MET A 126 4.42 19.27 -8.66
C MET A 126 4.82 19.52 -7.21
N VAL A 127 4.13 20.46 -6.57
CA VAL A 127 4.36 20.84 -5.17
C VAL A 127 3.05 20.81 -4.42
N ARG A 128 3.10 20.59 -3.11
CA ARG A 128 1.91 20.78 -2.27
C ARG A 128 1.50 22.25 -2.30
N LYS A 129 0.19 22.50 -2.37
CA LYS A 129 -0.36 23.86 -2.49
C LYS A 129 -0.08 24.71 -1.24
N ASP A 130 -0.03 24.08 -0.07
CA ASP A 130 0.26 24.70 1.23
C ASP A 130 1.68 25.30 1.31
N LEU A 131 2.66 24.75 0.57
CA LEU A 131 4.02 25.27 0.49
C LEU A 131 4.08 26.68 -0.11
N GLY A 132 3.01 27.13 -0.77
CA GLY A 132 2.93 28.47 -1.33
C GLY A 132 3.91 28.73 -2.47
N VAL A 133 4.60 27.70 -2.96
CA VAL A 133 5.57 27.76 -4.07
C VAL A 133 4.84 28.10 -5.35
N LYS A 134 5.23 29.22 -5.98
CA LYS A 134 4.60 29.74 -7.21
C LYS A 134 5.46 29.55 -8.44
N SER A 135 6.74 29.24 -8.25
CA SER A 135 7.69 29.10 -9.34
C SER A 135 8.77 28.09 -9.01
N ALA A 136 9.35 27.49 -10.06
CA ALA A 136 10.48 26.59 -9.91
C ALA A 136 11.73 27.28 -9.34
N ALA A 137 11.81 28.61 -9.38
CA ALA A 137 12.90 29.39 -8.79
C ALA A 137 12.87 29.41 -7.25
N GLU A 138 11.74 29.02 -6.64
CA GLU A 138 11.56 28.95 -5.19
C GLU A 138 11.90 27.56 -4.62
N LEU A 139 12.44 26.65 -5.45
CA LEU A 139 12.72 25.26 -5.05
C LEU A 139 14.14 25.04 -4.52
N ASP A 140 14.88 26.09 -4.16
CA ASP A 140 16.27 25.92 -3.70
C ASP A 140 16.33 25.11 -2.40
N GLY A 141 17.15 24.07 -2.39
CA GLY A 141 17.26 23.10 -1.30
C GLY A 141 16.17 22.03 -1.27
N ALA A 142 15.26 21.97 -2.25
CA ALA A 142 14.17 20.99 -2.25
C ALA A 142 14.65 19.54 -2.44
N THR A 143 13.89 18.60 -1.89
CA THR A 143 13.99 17.17 -2.23
C THR A 143 13.05 16.88 -3.39
N LEU A 144 13.57 16.28 -4.47
CA LEU A 144 12.82 16.01 -5.69
C LEU A 144 12.71 14.51 -5.97
N CYS A 145 11.48 13.99 -5.99
CA CYS A 145 11.18 12.64 -6.48
C CYS A 145 11.19 12.64 -8.02
N ILE A 146 12.03 11.81 -8.64
CA ILE A 146 12.22 11.81 -10.10
C ILE A 146 12.39 10.37 -10.62
N ASN A 147 11.79 10.06 -11.78
CA ASN A 147 12.01 8.75 -12.38
C ASN A 147 13.42 8.65 -12.97
N SER A 148 14.18 7.63 -12.56
CA SER A 148 15.56 7.41 -13.01
C SER A 148 15.63 7.05 -14.50
N GLY A 149 16.69 7.51 -15.18
CA GLY A 149 16.91 7.21 -16.60
C GLY A 149 16.00 8.01 -17.55
N THR A 150 15.40 9.09 -17.04
CA THR A 150 14.57 10.01 -17.81
C THR A 150 15.34 11.29 -18.16
N THR A 151 14.83 12.04 -19.15
CA THR A 151 15.30 13.40 -19.41
C THR A 151 14.87 14.36 -18.29
N THR A 152 13.82 14.04 -17.53
CA THR A 152 13.36 14.83 -16.37
C THR A 152 14.46 15.00 -15.32
N GLU A 153 15.19 13.93 -15.04
CA GLU A 153 16.36 13.89 -14.15
C GLU A 153 17.46 14.84 -14.63
N LEU A 154 17.84 14.75 -15.90
CA LEU A 154 18.88 15.59 -16.50
C LEU A 154 18.45 17.06 -16.56
N ASN A 155 17.21 17.33 -16.96
CA ASN A 155 16.64 18.66 -17.04
C ASN A 155 16.55 19.33 -15.66
N ALA A 156 16.21 18.58 -14.61
CA ALA A 156 16.21 19.09 -13.24
C ALA A 156 17.64 19.44 -12.79
N ALA A 157 18.61 18.54 -13.02
CA ALA A 157 20.00 18.81 -12.72
C ALA A 157 20.52 20.08 -13.44
N ASP A 158 20.20 20.24 -14.73
CA ASP A 158 20.57 21.41 -15.52
C ASP A 158 19.87 22.68 -15.05
N TYR A 159 18.58 22.62 -14.73
CA TYR A 159 17.83 23.76 -14.21
C TYR A 159 18.41 24.26 -12.89
N PHE A 160 18.60 23.38 -11.91
CA PHE A 160 19.12 23.78 -10.60
C PHE A 160 20.56 24.32 -10.72
N ARG A 161 21.42 23.63 -11.47
CA ARG A 161 22.80 24.06 -11.72
C ARG A 161 22.86 25.43 -12.40
N SER A 162 22.07 25.66 -13.45
CA SER A 162 22.08 26.92 -14.21
C SER A 162 21.53 28.10 -13.42
N ASN A 163 20.70 27.84 -12.40
CA ASN A 163 20.14 28.86 -11.51
C ASN A 163 20.90 28.99 -10.18
N GLY A 164 22.00 28.27 -9.99
CA GLY A 164 22.79 28.31 -8.74
C GLY A 164 22.07 27.71 -7.54
N MET A 165 21.08 26.84 -7.79
CA MET A 165 20.26 26.19 -6.77
C MET A 165 20.78 24.78 -6.45
N LYS A 166 20.51 24.30 -5.24
CA LYS A 166 20.77 22.94 -4.77
C LYS A 166 19.47 22.15 -4.65
N TYR A 167 19.56 20.83 -4.75
CA TYR A 167 18.44 19.93 -4.49
C TYR A 167 18.95 18.53 -4.12
N THR A 168 18.08 17.73 -3.52
CA THR A 168 18.34 16.32 -3.20
C THR A 168 17.49 15.44 -4.13
N PRO A 169 18.07 14.69 -5.08
CA PRO A 169 17.31 13.76 -5.90
C PRO A 169 16.94 12.50 -5.11
N VAL A 170 15.68 12.10 -5.21
CA VAL A 170 15.19 10.77 -4.80
C VAL A 170 14.69 10.09 -6.05
N THR A 171 15.41 9.07 -6.52
CA THR A 171 15.15 8.47 -7.83
C THR A 171 14.47 7.12 -7.73
N PHE A 172 13.40 6.93 -8.50
CA PHE A 172 12.65 5.67 -8.57
C PHE A 172 12.61 5.14 -10.00
N GLU A 173 12.62 3.83 -10.20
CA GLU A 173 12.37 3.25 -11.53
C GLU A 173 10.88 3.06 -11.81
N LYS A 174 10.12 2.70 -10.76
CA LYS A 174 8.70 2.36 -10.77
C LYS A 174 7.98 2.97 -9.56
N SER A 175 6.66 2.82 -9.53
CA SER A 175 5.81 3.20 -8.38
C SER A 175 5.38 1.96 -7.60
N ASP A 176 6.37 1.16 -7.25
CA ASP A 176 6.22 -0.14 -6.60
C ASP A 176 5.90 0.02 -5.11
N GLU A 177 5.30 -1.02 -4.52
CA GLU A 177 5.21 -1.11 -3.07
C GLU A 177 6.59 -1.33 -2.47
N VAL A 178 6.82 -0.72 -1.30
CA VAL A 178 8.11 -0.77 -0.60
C VAL A 178 7.94 -1.01 0.89
N VAL A 179 8.98 -1.59 1.47
CA VAL A 179 9.28 -1.49 2.90
C VAL A 179 10.66 -0.88 3.05
N ALA A 180 10.79 0.09 3.95
CA ALA A 180 11.99 0.90 4.10
C ALA A 180 12.34 1.07 5.58
N ALA A 181 13.63 1.16 5.85
CA ALA A 181 14.17 1.51 7.15
C ALA A 181 14.86 2.87 7.09
N TYR A 182 14.68 3.66 8.15
CA TYR A 182 15.25 5.00 8.29
C TYR A 182 16.00 5.10 9.62
N ASP A 183 17.09 5.86 9.64
CA ASP A 183 17.77 6.23 10.87
C ASP A 183 16.91 7.24 11.64
N PRO A 184 16.44 6.90 12.85
CA PRO A 184 15.54 7.77 13.61
C PRO A 184 16.19 9.09 14.05
N SER A 185 17.53 9.19 14.05
CA SER A 185 18.24 10.40 14.51
C SER A 185 18.30 11.51 13.46
N ASN A 186 18.18 11.16 12.19
CA ASN A 186 18.39 12.10 11.08
C ASN A 186 17.42 11.89 9.90
N GLY A 187 16.59 10.85 9.92
CA GLY A 187 15.62 10.52 8.88
C GLY A 187 16.25 10.00 7.58
N VAL A 188 17.53 9.64 7.57
CA VAL A 188 18.21 9.10 6.38
C VAL A 188 17.75 7.66 6.16
N GLU A 189 17.36 7.35 4.93
CA GLU A 189 17.05 5.98 4.51
C GLU A 189 18.30 5.09 4.66
N LEU A 190 18.14 3.98 5.39
CA LEU A 190 19.18 2.96 5.56
C LEU A 190 19.12 1.93 4.44
N TRP A 191 17.91 1.49 4.12
CA TRP A 191 17.64 0.57 3.02
C TRP A 191 16.16 0.63 2.64
N THR A 192 15.87 0.24 1.40
CA THR A 192 14.52 0.05 0.87
C THR A 192 14.48 -1.27 0.09
N HIS A 193 13.44 -2.08 0.35
CA HIS A 193 13.13 -3.28 -0.42
C HIS A 193 11.81 -3.06 -1.16
N GLU A 194 11.83 -3.21 -2.49
CA GLU A 194 10.68 -3.01 -3.38
C GLU A 194 10.14 -4.33 -3.96
N TRP A 195 8.87 -4.31 -4.39
CA TRP A 195 8.27 -5.37 -5.19
C TRP A 195 7.23 -4.85 -6.18
N ASP A 196 7.14 -5.55 -7.32
CA ASP A 196 6.27 -5.20 -8.46
C ASP A 196 4.79 -5.37 -8.09
N GLU A 197 4.24 -4.33 -7.47
CA GLU A 197 2.83 -4.20 -7.08
C GLU A 197 2.51 -2.71 -7.02
N GLN A 198 1.32 -2.32 -7.48
CA GLN A 198 0.85 -0.94 -7.40
C GLN A 198 -0.60 -0.92 -6.94
N PHE A 199 -0.78 -0.81 -5.63
CA PHE A 199 -2.11 -0.65 -5.06
C PHE A 199 -2.48 0.83 -4.89
N GLN A 200 -3.57 1.25 -5.53
CA GLN A 200 -4.09 2.61 -5.42
C GLN A 200 -5.50 2.62 -4.85
N GLU A 201 -5.73 3.49 -3.88
CA GLU A 201 -7.06 3.62 -3.28
C GLU A 201 -7.29 5.05 -2.77
N THR A 202 -8.39 5.64 -3.23
CA THR A 202 -8.70 7.06 -3.05
C THR A 202 -8.95 7.48 -1.60
N MET A 203 -9.46 6.58 -0.75
CA MET A 203 -9.84 6.89 0.62
C MET A 203 -8.66 6.77 1.57
N GLY A 204 -7.91 5.67 1.54
CA GLY A 204 -6.80 5.34 2.46
C GLY A 204 -5.43 5.76 1.94
N GLY A 205 -5.29 6.05 0.65
CA GLY A 205 -4.01 6.31 0.00
C GLY A 205 -3.40 5.05 -0.63
N ASP A 206 -2.28 5.24 -1.30
CA ASP A 206 -1.61 4.20 -2.08
C ASP A 206 -0.71 3.32 -1.19
N GLY A 207 -0.43 2.10 -1.66
CA GLY A 207 0.58 1.20 -1.10
C GLY A 207 0.14 0.36 0.11
N PRO A 208 1.11 -0.31 0.76
CA PRO A 208 0.84 -1.27 1.82
C PRO A 208 0.34 -0.60 3.10
N ARG A 209 -0.58 -1.28 3.78
CA ARG A 209 -1.26 -0.78 5.00
C ARG A 209 -0.86 -1.54 6.25
N ALA A 210 -0.53 -2.82 6.10
CA ALA A 210 -0.06 -3.65 7.19
C ALA A 210 1.26 -3.10 7.75
N THR A 211 1.39 -3.10 9.07
CA THR A 211 2.65 -2.75 9.71
C THR A 211 3.56 -3.99 9.70
N PRO A 212 4.81 -3.89 9.23
CA PRO A 212 5.73 -5.02 9.28
C PRO A 212 6.00 -5.46 10.73
N THR A 213 6.19 -6.76 10.92
CA THR A 213 6.51 -7.34 12.23
C THR A 213 7.97 -7.74 12.27
N TRP A 214 8.70 -7.28 13.29
CA TRP A 214 10.09 -7.65 13.52
C TRP A 214 10.17 -8.83 14.49
N ASP A 215 11.01 -9.82 14.19
CA ASP A 215 11.30 -10.95 15.07
C ASP A 215 12.71 -11.50 14.77
N ASP A 216 13.56 -11.57 15.80
CA ASP A 216 14.92 -12.13 15.77
C ASP A 216 15.75 -11.75 14.52
N GLY A 217 15.85 -10.45 14.24
CA GLY A 217 16.63 -9.94 13.10
C GLY A 217 15.97 -10.13 11.73
N ARG A 218 14.73 -10.62 11.69
CA ARG A 218 13.89 -10.71 10.49
C ARG A 218 12.76 -9.69 10.54
N LEU A 219 12.28 -9.32 9.36
CA LEU A 219 11.14 -8.45 9.17
C LEU A 219 10.12 -9.15 8.26
N PHE A 220 8.88 -9.24 8.72
CA PHE A 220 7.75 -9.82 7.98
C PHE A 220 6.84 -8.71 7.50
N ALA A 221 6.88 -8.42 6.20
CA ALA A 221 6.10 -7.36 5.57
C ALA A 221 4.99 -7.95 4.70
N LEU A 222 3.79 -7.36 4.77
CA LEU A 222 2.64 -7.75 3.97
C LEU A 222 2.20 -6.59 3.06
N GLY A 223 2.29 -6.81 1.76
CA GLY A 223 1.82 -5.89 0.73
C GLY A 223 0.30 -5.82 0.59
N ALA A 224 -0.21 -4.76 -0.04
CA ALA A 224 -1.65 -4.58 -0.23
C ALA A 224 -2.28 -5.72 -1.06
N GLY A 225 -1.51 -6.25 -2.02
CA GLY A 225 -1.87 -7.39 -2.88
C GLY A 225 -1.68 -8.78 -2.25
N GLY A 226 -1.33 -8.88 -0.97
CA GLY A 226 -1.11 -10.16 -0.29
C GLY A 226 0.32 -10.71 -0.40
N GLU A 227 1.26 -9.94 -0.93
CA GLU A 227 2.69 -10.29 -0.95
C GLU A 227 3.26 -10.31 0.48
N LEU A 228 3.43 -11.51 1.04
CA LEU A 228 4.09 -11.71 2.33
C LEU A 228 5.57 -11.99 2.10
N ARG A 229 6.43 -11.22 2.77
CA ARG A 229 7.88 -11.28 2.61
C ARG A 229 8.57 -11.36 3.94
N SER A 230 9.54 -12.27 4.03
CA SER A 230 10.52 -12.29 5.11
C SER A 230 11.83 -11.67 4.59
N LEU A 231 12.32 -10.66 5.30
CA LEU A 231 13.52 -9.91 4.97
C LEU A 231 14.47 -9.92 6.17
N THR A 232 15.76 -9.76 5.94
CA THR A 232 16.69 -9.41 7.01
C THR A 232 16.43 -7.97 7.46
N ALA A 233 16.33 -7.73 8.77
CA ALA A 233 16.00 -6.41 9.31
C ALA A 233 17.10 -5.35 9.11
N ASP A 234 18.36 -5.78 9.00
CA ASP A 234 19.53 -4.89 8.89
C ASP A 234 19.76 -4.33 7.48
N THR A 235 19.43 -5.11 6.44
CA THR A 235 19.73 -4.78 5.04
C THR A 235 18.51 -4.83 4.12
N GLY A 236 17.35 -5.27 4.60
CA GLY A 236 16.16 -5.48 3.78
C GLY A 236 16.28 -6.64 2.79
N ARG A 237 17.33 -7.47 2.85
CA ARG A 237 17.54 -8.58 1.91
C ARG A 237 16.43 -9.62 2.04
N LEU A 238 15.83 -9.98 0.92
CA LEU A 238 14.83 -11.05 0.82
C LEU A 238 15.39 -12.40 1.31
N LEU A 239 14.66 -13.03 2.23
CA LEU A 239 14.86 -14.41 2.69
C LEU A 239 13.92 -15.34 1.93
N TRP A 240 12.61 -15.06 1.99
CA TRP A 240 11.58 -15.77 1.22
C TRP A 240 10.36 -14.87 0.99
N ARG A 241 9.50 -15.26 0.04
CA ARG A 241 8.20 -14.64 -0.18
C ARG A 241 7.15 -15.65 -0.59
N THR A 242 5.88 -15.32 -0.31
CA THR A 242 4.70 -15.99 -0.88
C THR A 242 3.58 -14.97 -1.10
N ASN A 243 2.55 -15.31 -1.88
CA ASN A 243 1.34 -14.53 -1.99
C ASN A 243 0.19 -15.22 -1.26
N ILE A 244 -0.26 -14.64 -0.15
CA ILE A 244 -1.20 -15.27 0.77
C ILE A 244 -2.59 -15.43 0.15
N LEU A 245 -2.95 -14.56 -0.80
CA LEU A 245 -4.24 -14.62 -1.49
C LEU A 245 -4.23 -15.72 -2.54
N GLU A 246 -3.14 -15.89 -3.27
CA GLU A 246 -2.97 -16.98 -4.23
C GLU A 246 -2.95 -18.34 -3.52
N ASP A 247 -2.18 -18.48 -2.45
CA ASP A 247 -2.09 -19.70 -1.63
C ASP A 247 -3.48 -20.13 -1.10
N ALA A 248 -4.26 -19.15 -0.65
CA ALA A 248 -5.58 -19.37 -0.09
C ALA A 248 -6.70 -19.48 -1.14
N GLY A 249 -6.43 -19.18 -2.42
CA GLY A 249 -7.45 -19.03 -3.45
C GLY A 249 -8.48 -17.96 -3.11
N ALA A 250 -8.04 -16.87 -2.46
CA ALA A 250 -8.87 -15.81 -1.93
C ALA A 250 -8.86 -14.57 -2.84
N GLY A 251 -9.95 -13.80 -2.79
CA GLY A 251 -10.00 -12.47 -3.40
C GLY A 251 -9.50 -11.41 -2.41
N ASN A 252 -8.91 -10.33 -2.95
CA ASN A 252 -8.49 -9.21 -2.11
C ASN A 252 -9.70 -8.44 -1.53
N LEU A 253 -9.48 -7.76 -0.41
CA LEU A 253 -10.45 -6.87 0.22
C LEU A 253 -10.54 -5.52 -0.51
N ALA A 254 -11.66 -4.82 -0.31
CA ALA A 254 -11.91 -3.53 -0.96
C ALA A 254 -10.85 -2.46 -0.63
N TRP A 255 -10.27 -2.50 0.58
CA TRP A 255 -9.19 -1.61 1.01
C TRP A 255 -7.86 -2.35 1.19
N ALA A 256 -7.67 -3.45 0.46
CA ALA A 256 -6.50 -4.32 0.46
C ALA A 256 -6.18 -5.01 1.81
N MET A 257 -5.13 -5.84 1.81
CA MET A 257 -4.62 -6.44 3.02
C MET A 257 -4.04 -5.37 3.97
N SER A 258 -4.53 -5.35 5.21
CA SER A 258 -4.07 -4.40 6.25
C SER A 258 -3.76 -5.05 7.59
N ALA A 259 -4.14 -6.31 7.79
CA ALA A 259 -3.87 -7.05 9.01
C ALA A 259 -2.37 -7.36 9.09
N SER A 260 -1.65 -6.72 10.02
CA SER A 260 -0.23 -6.97 10.25
C SER A 260 0.04 -8.45 10.58
N PRO A 261 1.10 -9.07 10.04
CA PRO A 261 1.44 -10.46 10.37
C PRO A 261 1.74 -10.63 11.86
N LEU A 262 1.27 -11.73 12.48
CA LEU A 262 1.69 -12.11 13.82
C LEU A 262 2.84 -13.11 13.71
N VAL A 263 3.94 -12.87 14.40
CA VAL A 263 5.01 -13.87 14.56
C VAL A 263 4.88 -14.54 15.92
N VAL A 264 4.82 -15.87 15.96
CA VAL A 264 4.73 -16.66 17.19
C VAL A 264 5.34 -18.04 16.98
N ASP A 265 6.22 -18.49 17.88
CA ASP A 265 6.84 -19.84 17.87
C ASP A 265 7.40 -20.27 16.50
N ASN A 266 8.15 -19.37 15.84
CA ASN A 266 8.68 -19.54 14.48
C ASN A 266 7.60 -19.69 13.38
N MET A 267 6.39 -19.21 13.63
CA MET A 267 5.31 -19.14 12.66
C MET A 267 4.93 -17.70 12.35
N VAL A 268 4.49 -17.46 11.13
CA VAL A 268 3.92 -16.19 10.67
C VAL A 268 2.45 -16.42 10.36
N ILE A 269 1.57 -15.80 11.15
CA ILE A 269 0.11 -15.96 11.05
C ILE A 269 -0.48 -14.79 10.28
N VAL A 270 -1.28 -15.09 9.27
CA VAL A 270 -1.97 -14.12 8.40
C VAL A 270 -3.40 -14.58 8.09
N LEU A 271 -4.25 -13.64 7.67
CA LEU A 271 -5.67 -13.87 7.41
C LEU A 271 -6.03 -13.57 5.95
N PRO A 272 -5.69 -14.44 4.98
CA PRO A 272 -6.06 -14.21 3.58
C PRO A 272 -7.57 -14.35 3.31
N GLY A 273 -8.33 -15.01 4.20
CA GLY A 273 -9.78 -15.10 4.07
C GLY A 273 -10.29 -16.09 3.01
N GLY A 274 -9.48 -17.10 2.67
CA GLY A 274 -9.84 -18.17 1.75
C GLY A 274 -10.86 -19.16 2.32
N ARG A 275 -11.47 -19.94 1.42
CA ARG A 275 -12.38 -21.05 1.77
C ARG A 275 -11.62 -22.38 1.84
N ALA A 276 -12.31 -23.45 2.16
CA ALA A 276 -11.78 -24.80 2.35
C ALA A 276 -10.68 -24.86 3.43
N GLY A 277 -10.94 -24.21 4.57
CA GLY A 277 -10.03 -24.19 5.70
C GLY A 277 -8.83 -23.26 5.51
N ARG A 278 -8.90 -22.23 4.66
CA ARG A 278 -7.78 -21.32 4.32
C ARG A 278 -8.06 -19.86 4.67
N SER A 279 -8.90 -19.63 5.66
CA SER A 279 -9.22 -18.27 6.10
C SER A 279 -8.09 -17.66 6.93
N VAL A 280 -7.46 -18.50 7.76
CA VAL A 280 -6.25 -18.19 8.54
C VAL A 280 -5.17 -19.17 8.14
N VAL A 281 -3.95 -18.68 7.94
CA VAL A 281 -2.80 -19.48 7.50
C VAL A 281 -1.61 -19.19 8.40
N ALA A 282 -0.92 -20.25 8.83
CA ALA A 282 0.38 -20.17 9.45
C ALA A 282 1.46 -20.64 8.47
N TYR A 283 2.47 -19.81 8.30
CA TYR A 283 3.67 -20.13 7.53
C TYR A 283 4.85 -20.34 8.47
N ASP A 284 5.77 -21.22 8.09
CA ASP A 284 7.07 -21.32 8.75
C ASP A 284 7.85 -20.02 8.54
N ALA A 285 8.37 -19.44 9.63
CA ALA A 285 9.04 -18.14 9.58
C ALA A 285 10.40 -18.19 8.86
N ASP A 286 11.04 -19.36 8.77
CA ASP A 286 12.33 -19.55 8.11
C ASP A 286 12.18 -19.84 6.62
N THR A 287 11.16 -20.62 6.23
CA THR A 287 11.03 -21.11 4.85
C THR A 287 9.88 -20.49 4.07
N GLY A 288 8.84 -20.01 4.76
CA GLY A 288 7.59 -19.57 4.13
C GLY A 288 6.67 -20.74 3.73
N ASP A 289 6.96 -21.97 4.14
CA ASP A 289 6.09 -23.12 3.87
C ASP A 289 4.82 -23.07 4.74
N THR A 290 3.68 -23.47 4.19
CA THR A 290 2.44 -23.58 4.98
C THR A 290 2.57 -24.68 6.05
N LEU A 291 2.37 -24.32 7.32
CA LEU A 291 2.37 -25.25 8.44
C LEU A 291 0.96 -25.77 8.74
N TRP A 292 0.00 -24.85 8.86
CA TRP A 292 -1.41 -25.19 9.03
C TRP A 292 -2.31 -24.11 8.45
N THR A 293 -3.55 -24.50 8.15
CA THR A 293 -4.61 -23.62 7.70
C THR A 293 -5.89 -23.94 8.46
N THR A 294 -6.72 -22.93 8.72
CA THR A 294 -8.00 -23.14 9.41
C THR A 294 -9.06 -22.12 9.00
N LEU A 295 -10.31 -22.41 9.38
CA LEU A 295 -11.51 -21.61 9.15
C LEU A 295 -11.85 -21.34 7.67
N ASP A 296 -13.06 -20.83 7.43
CA ASP A 296 -13.61 -20.56 6.10
C ASP A 296 -14.11 -19.12 5.94
N ASP A 297 -13.85 -18.24 6.90
CA ASP A 297 -14.41 -16.90 6.92
C ASP A 297 -13.71 -15.97 5.93
N VAL A 298 -14.41 -14.92 5.47
CA VAL A 298 -13.74 -13.81 4.77
C VAL A 298 -12.85 -13.05 5.75
N ALA A 299 -11.72 -12.53 5.27
CA ALA A 299 -10.76 -11.79 6.06
C ALA A 299 -11.37 -10.56 6.75
N GLY A 300 -10.88 -10.26 7.95
CA GLY A 300 -11.04 -8.97 8.62
C GLY A 300 -9.85 -8.04 8.32
N TYR A 301 -9.96 -6.78 8.72
CA TYR A 301 -8.82 -5.83 8.69
C TYR A 301 -8.01 -5.84 10.00
N THR A 302 -8.45 -6.64 10.97
CA THR A 302 -7.87 -6.76 12.31
C THR A 302 -6.67 -7.71 12.29
N ALA A 303 -5.57 -7.34 12.94
CA ALA A 303 -4.39 -8.20 13.03
C ALA A 303 -4.65 -9.41 13.96
N PRO A 304 -4.07 -10.59 13.71
CA PRO A 304 -4.04 -11.68 14.68
C PRO A 304 -3.22 -11.27 15.92
N MET A 305 -3.61 -11.75 17.09
CA MET A 305 -2.89 -11.49 18.34
C MET A 305 -2.60 -12.79 19.08
N LEU A 306 -1.41 -12.89 19.67
CA LEU A 306 -1.16 -13.88 20.71
C LEU A 306 -1.73 -13.37 22.04
N VAL A 307 -2.62 -14.14 22.65
CA VAL A 307 -3.23 -13.79 23.94
C VAL A 307 -3.21 -14.99 24.89
N GLU A 308 -3.25 -14.70 26.19
CA GLU A 308 -3.66 -15.67 27.20
C GLU A 308 -5.08 -15.32 27.63
N LEU A 309 -6.03 -16.23 27.40
CA LEU A 309 -7.44 -16.01 27.71
C LEU A 309 -8.01 -17.28 28.33
N ALA A 310 -8.68 -17.13 29.48
CA ALA A 310 -9.14 -18.25 30.31
C ALA A 310 -8.00 -19.24 30.67
N GLY A 311 -6.78 -18.72 30.88
CA GLY A 311 -5.58 -19.52 31.20
C GLY A 311 -5.04 -20.34 30.03
N VAL A 312 -5.51 -20.09 28.79
CA VAL A 312 -5.06 -20.76 27.58
C VAL A 312 -4.36 -19.76 26.67
N ARG A 313 -3.11 -20.06 26.32
CA ARG A 313 -2.33 -19.35 25.30
C ARG A 313 -2.87 -19.71 23.92
N GLN A 314 -3.30 -18.71 23.16
CA GLN A 314 -4.03 -18.89 21.91
C GLN A 314 -3.88 -17.70 20.97
N ILE A 315 -4.14 -17.92 19.69
CA ILE A 315 -4.21 -16.86 18.68
C ILE A 315 -5.65 -16.35 18.62
N LEU A 316 -5.84 -15.07 18.92
CA LEU A 316 -7.11 -14.37 18.71
C LEU A 316 -7.17 -13.82 17.29
N VAL A 317 -8.23 -14.15 16.58
CA VAL A 317 -8.55 -13.59 15.25
C VAL A 317 -9.93 -12.96 15.24
N VAL A 318 -10.09 -11.91 14.43
CA VAL A 318 -11.40 -11.36 14.09
C VAL A 318 -11.57 -11.39 12.58
N THR A 319 -12.45 -12.27 12.12
CA THR A 319 -12.80 -12.42 10.71
C THR A 319 -14.00 -11.53 10.38
N ALA A 320 -14.48 -11.55 9.14
CA ALA A 320 -15.72 -10.85 8.78
C ALA A 320 -16.97 -11.43 9.49
N ALA A 321 -16.88 -12.64 10.06
CA ALA A 321 -18.00 -13.33 10.68
C ALA A 321 -17.99 -13.29 12.21
N ARG A 322 -16.81 -13.32 12.84
CA ARG A 322 -16.66 -13.65 14.26
C ARG A 322 -15.32 -13.26 14.85
N ALA A 323 -15.30 -13.13 16.16
CA ALA A 323 -14.08 -13.26 16.96
C ALA A 323 -13.88 -14.74 17.31
N ALA A 324 -12.65 -15.25 17.24
CA ALA A 324 -12.34 -16.64 17.53
C ALA A 324 -10.97 -16.81 18.17
N GLY A 325 -10.86 -17.76 19.08
CA GLY A 325 -9.60 -18.22 19.64
C GLY A 325 -9.15 -19.50 18.95
N LEU A 326 -7.89 -19.55 18.55
CA LEU A 326 -7.27 -20.68 17.86
C LEU A 326 -6.09 -21.21 18.67
N ARG A 327 -5.94 -22.53 18.73
CA ARG A 327 -4.74 -23.16 19.29
C ARG A 327 -3.52 -22.76 18.45
N VAL A 328 -2.44 -22.39 19.12
CA VAL A 328 -1.21 -21.91 18.49
C VAL A 328 -0.63 -22.97 17.54
N ASP A 329 -0.51 -24.21 18.02
CA ASP A 329 0.25 -25.27 17.35
C ASP A 329 -0.36 -25.74 16.02
N ASP A 330 -1.69 -25.73 15.89
CA ASP A 330 -2.37 -26.37 14.74
C ASP A 330 -3.61 -25.61 14.22
N GLY A 331 -3.91 -24.43 14.75
CA GLY A 331 -5.05 -23.62 14.32
C GLY A 331 -6.42 -24.21 14.68
N THR A 332 -6.49 -25.20 15.59
CA THR A 332 -7.76 -25.75 16.06
C THR A 332 -8.61 -24.67 16.71
N LEU A 333 -9.88 -24.58 16.32
CA LEU A 333 -10.84 -23.64 16.91
C LEU A 333 -11.12 -24.01 18.37
N LEU A 334 -10.82 -23.09 19.29
CA LEU A 334 -11.04 -23.27 20.73
C LEU A 334 -12.39 -22.71 21.18
N TRP A 335 -12.77 -21.55 20.64
CA TRP A 335 -14.06 -20.91 20.88
C TRP A 335 -14.32 -19.88 19.77
N ASP A 336 -15.58 -19.51 19.59
CA ASP A 336 -15.96 -18.38 18.74
C ASP A 336 -17.13 -17.58 19.29
N TYR A 337 -17.26 -16.37 18.77
CA TYR A 337 -18.33 -15.45 19.09
C TYR A 337 -18.75 -14.66 17.83
N PRO A 338 -20.01 -14.76 17.37
CA PRO A 338 -20.48 -14.03 16.20
C PRO A 338 -20.31 -12.51 16.31
N TRP A 339 -19.62 -11.92 15.35
CA TRP A 339 -19.35 -10.48 15.28
C TRP A 339 -19.34 -10.01 13.82
N VAL A 340 -20.54 -9.81 13.28
CA VAL A 340 -20.74 -9.39 11.89
C VAL A 340 -20.95 -7.88 11.85
N VAL A 341 -19.90 -7.15 11.48
CA VAL A 341 -19.97 -5.73 11.15
C VAL A 341 -20.57 -5.59 9.75
N SER A 342 -21.42 -4.58 9.53
CA SER A 342 -22.31 -4.44 8.35
C SER A 342 -21.65 -4.64 6.97
N ASN A 343 -21.51 -3.60 6.15
CA ASN A 343 -21.01 -3.76 4.78
C ASN A 343 -19.46 -3.79 4.69
N VAL A 344 -18.79 -3.87 5.84
CA VAL A 344 -17.32 -3.75 5.97
C VAL A 344 -16.83 -4.66 7.10
N PRO A 345 -15.79 -5.48 6.88
CA PRO A 345 -15.17 -6.27 7.94
C PRO A 345 -14.64 -5.43 9.10
N ASN A 346 -14.49 -6.04 10.27
CA ASN A 346 -13.99 -5.36 11.46
C ASN A 346 -12.53 -4.89 11.30
N MET A 347 -12.23 -3.69 11.83
CA MET A 347 -10.90 -3.08 11.79
C MET A 347 -10.29 -2.88 13.17
N ALA A 348 -11.11 -2.59 14.18
CA ALA A 348 -10.61 -2.28 15.52
C ALA A 348 -10.05 -3.52 16.22
N GLN A 349 -8.88 -3.38 16.82
CA GLN A 349 -8.23 -4.44 17.57
C GLN A 349 -9.01 -4.73 18.87
N PRO A 350 -9.31 -6.00 19.18
CA PRO A 350 -9.87 -6.39 20.47
C PRO A 350 -8.94 -6.07 21.64
N ILE A 351 -9.51 -5.99 22.85
CA ILE A 351 -8.76 -5.79 24.09
C ILE A 351 -9.07 -6.92 25.06
N VAL A 352 -8.04 -7.59 25.56
CA VAL A 352 -8.19 -8.55 26.66
C VAL A 352 -8.45 -7.77 27.96
N VAL A 353 -9.54 -8.11 28.64
CA VAL A 353 -9.96 -7.50 29.90
C VAL A 353 -9.94 -8.55 31.00
N GLY A 354 -9.00 -8.42 31.92
CA GLY A 354 -8.78 -9.42 32.97
C GLY A 354 -8.34 -10.77 32.39
N PRO A 355 -8.56 -11.88 33.12
CA PRO A 355 -8.02 -13.18 32.74
C PRO A 355 -8.81 -13.88 31.62
N ASN A 356 -10.05 -13.46 31.35
CA ASN A 356 -10.97 -14.27 30.56
C ASN A 356 -12.04 -13.47 29.78
N ARG A 357 -11.92 -12.14 29.70
CA ARG A 357 -12.86 -11.33 28.91
C ARG A 357 -12.17 -10.63 27.75
N LEU A 358 -12.96 -10.36 26.73
CA LEU A 358 -12.56 -9.71 25.50
C LEU A 358 -13.54 -8.60 25.17
N PHE A 359 -13.04 -7.37 25.10
CA PHE A 359 -13.77 -6.25 24.55
C PHE A 359 -13.58 -6.20 23.04
N ILE A 360 -14.68 -6.11 22.30
CA ILE A 360 -14.72 -5.95 20.85
C ILE A 360 -15.61 -4.75 20.49
N SER A 361 -15.22 -4.04 19.43
CA SER A 361 -15.86 -2.80 19.03
C SER A 361 -15.83 -2.65 17.52
N ALA A 362 -16.86 -1.98 16.98
CA ALA A 362 -16.93 -1.60 15.59
C ALA A 362 -17.80 -0.33 15.40
N SER A 363 -17.45 0.46 14.38
CA SER A 363 -18.26 1.59 13.92
C SER A 363 -19.47 1.10 13.09
N TYR A 364 -20.00 1.94 12.20
CA TYR A 364 -21.18 1.65 11.37
C TYR A 364 -22.42 1.24 12.19
N GLY A 365 -22.58 1.85 13.37
CA GLY A 365 -23.71 1.61 14.26
C GLY A 365 -23.67 0.29 15.05
N GLN A 366 -22.55 -0.45 15.00
CA GLN A 366 -22.39 -1.70 15.76
C GLN A 366 -22.19 -1.45 17.27
N GLY A 367 -21.32 -0.51 17.62
CA GLY A 367 -20.97 -0.24 19.01
C GLY A 367 -19.94 -1.22 19.53
N SER A 368 -20.18 -1.79 20.71
CA SER A 368 -19.23 -2.67 21.38
C SER A 368 -19.92 -3.74 22.23
N ALA A 369 -19.16 -4.80 22.53
CA ALA A 369 -19.57 -5.86 23.42
C ALA A 369 -18.40 -6.33 24.27
N MET A 370 -18.72 -6.85 25.46
CA MET A 370 -17.81 -7.63 26.27
C MET A 370 -18.19 -9.09 26.17
N VAL A 371 -17.22 -9.92 25.81
CA VAL A 371 -17.35 -11.35 25.66
C VAL A 371 -16.52 -12.01 26.75
N GLU A 372 -17.12 -12.92 27.50
CA GLU A 372 -16.39 -13.74 28.47
C GLU A 372 -16.16 -15.13 27.88
N VAL A 373 -14.92 -15.60 27.96
CA VAL A 373 -14.52 -16.94 27.60
C VAL A 373 -14.34 -17.74 28.88
N THR A 374 -14.94 -18.92 28.94
CA THR A 374 -14.89 -19.80 30.11
C THR A 374 -14.62 -21.23 29.69
N GLY A 375 -14.19 -22.08 30.62
CA GLY A 375 -13.86 -23.48 30.35
C GLY A 375 -12.36 -23.75 30.59
N THR A 376 -11.91 -24.91 30.14
CA THR A 376 -10.52 -25.37 30.29
C THR A 376 -10.07 -26.17 29.07
N GLY A 377 -8.82 -25.98 28.63
CA GLY A 377 -8.27 -26.72 27.49
C GLY A 377 -9.08 -26.49 26.22
N ASP A 378 -9.45 -27.58 25.53
CA ASP A 378 -10.24 -27.52 24.29
C ASP A 378 -11.75 -27.33 24.54
N GLY A 379 -12.19 -27.19 25.81
CA GLY A 379 -13.59 -26.99 26.20
C GLY A 379 -13.97 -25.52 26.43
N LEU A 380 -13.32 -24.58 25.74
CA LEU A 380 -13.62 -23.16 25.88
C LEU A 380 -14.94 -22.79 25.20
N ALA A 381 -15.67 -21.85 25.80
CA ALA A 381 -16.89 -21.29 25.25
C ALA A 381 -16.98 -19.80 25.54
N ALA A 382 -17.49 -19.05 24.56
CA ALA A 382 -17.71 -17.62 24.68
C ALA A 382 -19.17 -17.30 24.98
N ARG A 383 -19.40 -16.30 25.84
CA ARG A 383 -20.72 -15.73 26.13
C ARG A 383 -20.65 -14.21 26.16
N GLU A 384 -21.72 -13.56 25.73
CA GLU A 384 -21.85 -12.11 25.91
C GLU A 384 -22.06 -11.79 27.40
N VAL A 385 -21.32 -10.80 27.91
CA VAL A 385 -21.52 -10.20 29.24
C VAL A 385 -22.44 -9.00 29.13
N TRP A 386 -22.12 -8.09 28.20
CA TRP A 386 -22.93 -6.94 27.86
C TRP A 386 -22.68 -6.52 26.41
N ARG A 387 -23.62 -5.74 25.88
CA ARG A 387 -23.55 -5.11 24.56
C ARG A 387 -24.16 -3.72 24.60
N THR A 388 -23.56 -2.79 23.87
CA THR A 388 -24.01 -1.39 23.82
C THR A 388 -23.71 -0.76 22.45
N ASN A 389 -24.48 0.27 22.06
CA ASN A 389 -24.20 1.06 20.85
C ASN A 389 -23.19 2.21 21.12
N ARG A 390 -22.38 2.08 22.16
CA ARG A 390 -21.30 3.01 22.54
C ARG A 390 -19.96 2.42 22.16
N MET A 391 -18.95 3.29 22.12
CA MET A 391 -17.59 2.95 21.70
C MET A 391 -17.57 2.35 20.30
N LYS A 392 -17.91 3.14 19.28
CA LYS A 392 -17.89 2.79 17.86
C LYS A 392 -16.51 3.04 17.24
N ASN A 393 -15.55 2.16 17.53
CA ASN A 393 -14.20 2.29 16.97
C ASN A 393 -14.21 2.02 15.46
N LYS A 394 -13.63 2.92 14.67
CA LYS A 394 -13.58 2.80 13.21
C LYS A 394 -12.20 2.38 12.71
N PHE A 395 -11.27 3.32 12.61
CA PHE A 395 -9.88 3.07 12.19
C PHE A 395 -8.92 2.96 13.38
N SER A 396 -9.43 3.13 14.60
CA SER A 396 -8.66 3.13 15.85
C SER A 396 -9.02 1.94 16.70
N SER A 397 -8.19 1.64 17.70
CA SER A 397 -8.50 0.68 18.77
C SER A 397 -8.60 1.42 20.10
N SER A 398 -9.38 0.88 21.03
CA SER A 398 -9.47 1.44 22.39
C SER A 398 -8.28 1.01 23.25
N VAL A 399 -8.15 1.60 24.43
CA VAL A 399 -7.16 1.27 25.47
C VAL A 399 -7.91 0.91 26.75
N LEU A 400 -7.46 -0.11 27.47
CA LEU A 400 -7.90 -0.41 28.83
C LEU A 400 -6.92 0.19 29.86
N HIS A 401 -7.42 0.97 30.80
CA HIS A 401 -6.64 1.48 31.93
C HIS A 401 -7.51 1.57 33.18
N GLU A 402 -7.05 1.01 34.30
CA GLU A 402 -7.70 1.07 35.62
C GLU A 402 -9.20 0.71 35.63
N GLY A 403 -9.60 -0.29 34.84
CA GLY A 403 -10.99 -0.75 34.76
C GLY A 403 -11.88 0.05 33.80
N PHE A 404 -11.33 1.03 33.11
CA PHE A 404 -12.03 1.85 32.12
C PHE A 404 -11.45 1.65 30.71
N ILE A 405 -12.33 1.71 29.72
CA ILE A 405 -11.98 1.62 28.31
C ILE A 405 -12.07 3.02 27.70
N TYR A 406 -10.97 3.47 27.13
CA TYR A 406 -10.82 4.76 26.47
C TYR A 406 -10.71 4.56 24.97
N GLY A 407 -11.57 5.20 24.20
CA GLY A 407 -11.61 4.98 22.76
C GLY A 407 -12.39 6.05 22.00
N LEU A 408 -12.23 6.08 20.69
CA LEU A 408 -13.03 6.94 19.83
C LEU A 408 -14.40 6.29 19.59
N ASP A 409 -15.45 6.92 20.11
CA ASP A 409 -16.83 6.59 19.78
C ASP A 409 -17.24 7.39 18.53
N ASP A 410 -16.91 6.82 17.37
CA ASP A 410 -16.72 7.45 16.06
C ASP A 410 -15.62 8.51 16.05
N ASN A 411 -15.97 9.78 16.25
CA ASN A 411 -15.03 10.90 16.10
C ASN A 411 -14.79 11.71 17.38
N ILE A 412 -15.29 11.22 18.51
CA ILE A 412 -15.17 11.87 19.82
C ILE A 412 -14.64 10.83 20.80
N LEU A 413 -13.62 11.21 21.59
CA LEU A 413 -13.06 10.36 22.63
C LEU A 413 -14.10 10.10 23.73
N ALA A 414 -14.13 8.89 24.23
CA ALA A 414 -15.04 8.44 25.26
C ALA A 414 -14.30 7.58 26.28
N CYS A 415 -14.85 7.57 27.49
CA CYS A 415 -14.52 6.63 28.55
C CYS A 415 -15.77 5.83 28.87
N MET A 416 -15.61 4.52 29.00
CA MET A 416 -16.66 3.62 29.45
C MET A 416 -16.14 2.71 30.55
N ASP A 417 -17.03 2.32 31.45
CA ASP A 417 -16.75 1.35 32.50
C ASP A 417 -16.67 -0.06 31.87
N ALA A 418 -15.56 -0.77 32.06
CA ALA A 418 -15.32 -2.06 31.41
C ALA A 418 -16.22 -3.17 31.96
N GLU A 419 -16.65 -3.08 33.21
CA GLU A 419 -17.47 -4.11 33.85
C GLU A 419 -18.91 -4.03 33.37
N THR A 420 -19.45 -2.81 33.29
CA THR A 420 -20.88 -2.55 33.04
C THR A 420 -21.20 -2.20 31.59
N GLY A 421 -20.23 -1.69 30.84
CA GLY A 421 -20.44 -1.16 29.49
C GLY A 421 -21.10 0.23 29.46
N GLU A 422 -21.25 0.87 30.62
CA GLU A 422 -21.84 2.21 30.73
C GLU A 422 -20.87 3.29 30.27
N LEU A 423 -21.39 4.29 29.55
CA LEU A 423 -20.62 5.46 29.14
C LEU A 423 -20.41 6.35 30.37
N VAL A 424 -19.14 6.57 30.74
CA VAL A 424 -18.77 7.45 31.86
C VAL A 424 -18.73 8.89 31.39
N TRP A 425 -17.98 9.17 30.33
CA TRP A 425 -17.95 10.49 29.69
C TRP A 425 -17.63 10.38 28.20
N LYS A 426 -17.93 11.46 27.48
CA LYS A 426 -17.61 11.63 26.06
C LYS A 426 -17.24 13.08 25.78
N GLY A 427 -16.04 13.33 25.29
CA GLY A 427 -15.46 14.67 25.11
C GLY A 427 -14.20 14.65 24.25
N GLY A 428 -13.85 15.78 23.64
CA GLY A 428 -12.72 15.88 22.72
C GLY A 428 -13.00 15.28 21.33
N ARG A 429 -13.00 16.13 20.29
CA ARG A 429 -13.27 15.71 18.90
C ARG A 429 -11.96 15.57 18.13
N TYR A 430 -11.55 14.32 17.89
CA TYR A 430 -10.25 13.98 17.29
C TYR A 430 -10.36 13.36 15.89
N GLY A 431 -11.58 13.29 15.32
CA GLY A 431 -11.80 12.65 14.01
C GLY A 431 -11.62 11.13 14.12
N TYR A 432 -11.20 10.49 13.03
CA TYR A 432 -10.75 9.09 13.03
C TYR A 432 -9.25 8.96 13.36
N GLY A 433 -8.81 9.73 14.36
CA GLY A 433 -7.45 9.70 14.89
C GLY A 433 -7.09 8.35 15.54
N GLN A 434 -5.89 8.26 16.09
CA GLN A 434 -5.32 7.03 16.64
C GLN A 434 -4.88 7.23 18.08
N LEU A 435 -4.96 6.17 18.88
CA LEU A 435 -4.69 6.20 20.31
C LEU A 435 -3.48 5.34 20.64
N LEU A 436 -2.59 5.89 21.45
CA LEU A 436 -1.52 5.18 22.15
C LEU A 436 -1.61 5.51 23.64
N PHE A 437 -1.38 4.53 24.51
CA PHE A 437 -1.32 4.76 25.95
C PHE A 437 0.12 4.79 26.43
N ALA A 438 0.47 5.82 27.20
CA ALA A 438 1.77 5.94 27.84
C ALA A 438 1.67 6.74 29.14
N ALA A 439 2.23 6.19 30.22
CA ALA A 439 2.38 6.86 31.52
C ALA A 439 1.09 7.55 32.03
N GLY A 440 -0.06 6.85 32.00
CA GLY A 440 -1.35 7.37 32.48
C GLY A 440 -2.04 8.36 31.53
N HIS A 441 -1.52 8.53 30.32
CA HIS A 441 -2.06 9.44 29.32
C HIS A 441 -2.35 8.70 28.01
N LEU A 442 -3.35 9.21 27.30
CA LEU A 442 -3.66 8.89 25.92
C LEU A 442 -2.91 9.90 25.04
N VAL A 443 -1.99 9.39 24.23
CA VAL A 443 -1.36 10.12 23.13
C VAL A 443 -2.26 9.95 21.91
N VAL A 444 -2.97 11.01 21.55
CA VAL A 444 -3.96 11.01 20.46
C VAL A 444 -3.35 11.68 19.23
N LEU A 445 -3.06 10.90 18.19
CA LEU A 445 -2.81 11.47 16.86
C LEU A 445 -4.15 11.77 16.20
N THR A 446 -4.55 13.04 16.20
CA THR A 446 -5.84 13.47 15.62
C THR A 446 -5.84 13.28 14.13
N GLU A 447 -7.00 13.10 13.49
CA GLU A 447 -7.11 12.87 12.04
C GLU A 447 -6.43 13.95 11.17
N ARG A 448 -6.13 15.13 11.73
CA ARG A 448 -5.48 16.26 11.05
C ARG A 448 -3.98 16.40 11.38
N GLY A 449 -3.38 15.41 12.05
CA GLY A 449 -1.94 15.36 12.30
C GLY A 449 -1.46 16.13 13.55
N GLU A 450 -2.37 16.54 14.43
CA GLU A 450 -2.01 17.05 15.75
C GLU A 450 -1.76 15.89 16.72
N ILE A 451 -0.87 16.09 17.69
CA ILE A 451 -0.77 15.25 18.88
C ILE A 451 -1.46 15.97 20.02
N ALA A 452 -2.46 15.31 20.62
CA ALA A 452 -3.10 15.75 21.85
C ALA A 452 -2.78 14.74 22.96
N LEU A 453 -2.36 15.26 24.12
CA LEU A 453 -2.12 14.46 25.31
C LEU A 453 -3.33 14.59 26.24
N VAL A 454 -4.00 13.48 26.53
CA VAL A 454 -5.23 13.47 27.34
C VAL A 454 -5.02 12.56 28.54
N ARG A 455 -5.39 12.99 29.75
CA ARG A 455 -5.32 12.11 30.94
C ARG A 455 -6.29 10.94 30.79
N ALA A 456 -5.84 9.72 31.04
CA ALA A 456 -6.71 8.54 31.11
C ALA A 456 -7.36 8.46 32.50
N THR A 457 -8.44 9.23 32.72
CA THR A 457 -9.18 9.25 34.00
C THR A 457 -10.69 9.11 33.77
N PRO A 458 -11.44 8.43 34.66
CA PRO A 458 -12.91 8.43 34.63
C PRO A 458 -13.54 9.76 35.07
N ASP A 459 -12.79 10.70 35.66
CA ASP A 459 -13.33 11.95 36.21
C ASP A 459 -13.87 12.93 35.15
N GLY A 460 -13.44 12.77 33.90
CA GLY A 460 -13.85 13.59 32.78
C GLY A 460 -12.80 13.65 31.67
N HIS A 461 -13.13 14.35 30.59
CA HIS A 461 -12.18 14.66 29.53
C HIS A 461 -11.22 15.77 29.99
N GLU A 462 -9.93 15.46 30.11
CA GLU A 462 -8.86 16.40 30.49
C GLU A 462 -7.72 16.34 29.46
N GLU A 463 -7.74 17.27 28.50
CA GLU A 463 -6.61 17.47 27.57
C GLU A 463 -5.53 18.33 28.26
N VAL A 464 -4.33 17.77 28.37
CA VAL A 464 -3.20 18.36 29.10
C VAL A 464 -2.35 19.25 28.18
N ASP A 465 -2.14 18.80 26.93
CA ASP A 465 -1.33 19.55 25.96
C ASP A 465 -1.71 19.16 24.51
N ARG A 466 -1.33 20.01 23.56
CA ARG A 466 -1.55 19.82 22.13
C ARG A 466 -0.50 20.55 21.30
N PHE A 467 0.00 19.87 20.27
CA PHE A 467 0.79 20.52 19.22
C PHE A 467 0.54 19.90 17.84
N THR A 468 0.83 20.64 16.78
CA THR A 468 0.80 20.14 15.40
C THR A 468 2.05 19.32 15.13
N ALA A 469 1.90 18.02 14.88
CA ALA A 469 3.03 17.12 14.68
C ALA A 469 3.36 16.93 13.19
N ILE A 470 2.33 16.71 12.36
CA ILE A 470 2.41 16.58 10.90
C ILE A 470 1.17 17.22 10.27
N ASP A 471 1.22 17.55 8.98
CA ASP A 471 0.09 18.09 8.22
C ASP A 471 -0.59 17.00 7.39
N GLY A 472 -1.91 17.13 7.23
CA GLY A 472 -2.72 16.22 6.44
C GLY A 472 -3.36 15.08 7.23
N LYS A 473 -3.93 14.13 6.48
CA LYS A 473 -4.79 13.08 7.02
C LYS A 473 -3.96 11.98 7.68
N THR A 474 -4.27 11.64 8.93
CA THR A 474 -3.55 10.60 9.68
C THR A 474 -4.49 9.51 10.19
N TRP A 475 -4.33 8.29 9.69
CA TRP A 475 -5.01 7.09 10.19
C TRP A 475 -4.01 6.03 10.69
N ASN A 476 -2.76 6.44 10.96
CA ASN A 476 -1.66 5.58 11.39
C ASN A 476 -1.47 5.68 12.90
N VAL A 477 -1.25 4.55 13.57
CA VAL A 477 -1.03 4.54 15.02
C VAL A 477 0.33 5.20 15.32
N PRO A 478 0.41 6.17 16.26
CA PRO A 478 1.69 6.70 16.71
C PRO A 478 2.42 5.66 17.56
N THR A 479 3.75 5.71 17.59
CA THR A 479 4.58 4.76 18.35
C THR A 479 5.58 5.51 19.20
N ILE A 480 5.89 4.99 20.39
CA ILE A 480 6.98 5.50 21.24
C ILE A 480 8.07 4.42 21.33
N ALA A 481 9.31 4.79 21.05
CA ALA A 481 10.48 3.95 21.26
C ALA A 481 11.67 4.81 21.73
N ASP A 482 12.41 4.33 22.73
CA ASP A 482 13.60 5.01 23.29
C ASP A 482 13.40 6.49 23.64
N GLY A 483 12.22 6.83 24.16
CA GLY A 483 11.86 8.21 24.52
C GLY A 483 11.59 9.12 23.32
N THR A 484 11.39 8.56 22.13
CA THR A 484 11.02 9.28 20.91
C THR A 484 9.60 8.89 20.48
N LEU A 485 8.76 9.88 20.21
CA LEU A 485 7.43 9.72 19.62
C LEU A 485 7.55 9.79 18.09
N PHE A 486 7.11 8.73 17.41
CA PHE A 486 7.05 8.63 15.96
C PHE A 486 5.62 8.78 15.48
N VAL A 487 5.42 9.64 14.49
CA VAL A 487 4.15 9.85 13.79
C VAL A 487 4.38 9.80 12.29
N ARG A 488 3.37 9.36 11.54
CA ARG A 488 3.45 9.34 10.07
C ARG A 488 2.08 9.46 9.42
N ASN A 489 2.09 9.80 8.15
CA ASN A 489 0.97 9.68 7.23
C ASN A 489 1.44 9.19 5.86
N THR A 490 0.61 9.39 4.82
CA THR A 490 0.93 8.99 3.44
C THR A 490 2.05 9.81 2.78
N THR A 491 2.43 10.95 3.36
CA THR A 491 3.32 11.93 2.72
C THR A 491 4.54 12.33 3.55
N GLU A 492 4.51 12.13 4.86
CA GLU A 492 5.60 12.49 5.76
C GLU A 492 5.60 11.65 7.05
N MET A 493 6.74 11.68 7.74
CA MET A 493 6.97 11.10 9.05
C MET A 493 7.77 12.07 9.91
N ALA A 494 7.53 12.08 11.22
CA ALA A 494 8.23 12.93 12.16
C ALA A 494 8.58 12.17 13.45
N ALA A 495 9.67 12.59 14.07
CA ALA A 495 10.18 12.05 15.32
C ALA A 495 10.33 13.20 16.34
N PHE A 496 9.80 13.01 17.55
CA PHE A 496 9.84 13.99 18.62
C PHE A 496 10.50 13.38 19.85
N ASP A 497 11.59 13.99 20.34
CA ASP A 497 12.16 13.62 21.65
C ASP A 497 11.19 14.06 22.75
N ILE A 498 10.69 13.09 23.52
CA ILE A 498 9.73 13.31 24.61
C ILE A 498 10.36 13.05 25.99
N ARG A 499 11.69 12.97 26.06
CA ARG A 499 12.41 12.90 27.33
C ARG A 499 12.43 14.26 28.05
N PRO A 500 12.47 14.29 29.39
CA PRO A 500 12.43 15.52 30.18
C PRO A 500 13.62 16.47 30.00
#